data_AF-A0A7L3TIS2-F1
#
_entry.id   AF-A0A7L3TIS2-F1
#
_cell.length_a   1.000
_cell.length_b   1.000
_cell.length_c   1.000
_cell.angle_alpha   90.00
_cell.angle_beta   90.00
_cell.angle_gamma   90.00
#
_symmetry.space_group_name_H-M   'P 1'
#
loop_
_entity.id
_entity.type
_entity.pdbx_description
1 polymer ?
#
loop_
_entity_poly.entity_id
_entity_poly.type
_entity_poly.pdbx_seq_one_letter_code
_entity_poly.pdbx_strand_id
1 'polypeptide(L)'
;FLLSPRSFCWEHRPEQAVEAAPETNTTCLICLEPVGDKKTHGILVCPACKHAWFHRGCIQGQAVRDGIAGFRCPLCRDRDAFPSEMLTMGIRIPFR
;
A
#
# COMPACT_ATOMS: atom_id res chain seq x y z
N PHE A 1 7.39 -16.37 12.98
CA PHE A 1 6.93 -15.07 13.49
C PHE A 1 5.48 -14.84 13.07
N LEU A 2 4.53 -15.36 13.85
CA LEU A 2 3.10 -15.11 13.60
C LEU A 2 2.77 -13.78 14.27
N LEU A 3 2.82 -12.69 13.50
CA LEU A 3 2.23 -11.42 13.94
C LEU A 3 0.71 -11.65 14.03
N SER A 4 0.17 -11.53 15.24
CA SER A 4 -1.28 -11.49 15.44
C SER A 4 -1.85 -10.34 14.60
N PRO A 5 -2.80 -10.59 13.68
CA PRO A 5 -3.38 -9.54 12.87
C PRO A 5 -4.10 -8.55 13.79
N ARG A 6 -3.66 -7.30 13.79
CA ARG A 6 -4.36 -6.23 14.50
C ARG A 6 -5.61 -5.87 13.69
N SER A 7 -6.77 -6.10 14.27
CA SER A 7 -8.04 -5.62 13.75
C SER A 7 -8.28 -4.20 14.27
N PHE A 8 -8.65 -3.30 13.38
CA PHE A 8 -8.98 -1.92 13.73
C PHE A 8 -10.41 -1.63 13.26
N CYS A 9 -11.17 -0.86 14.05
CA CYS A 9 -12.44 -0.33 13.59
C CYS A 9 -12.20 0.84 12.63
N TRP A 10 -13.27 1.33 12.00
CA TRP A 10 -13.20 2.46 11.08
C TRP A 10 -12.57 3.71 11.72
N GLU A 11 -12.89 4.00 12.98
CA GLU A 11 -12.43 5.18 13.71
C GLU A 11 -10.97 5.07 14.19
N HIS A 12 -10.52 3.86 14.52
CA HIS A 12 -9.19 3.61 15.09
C HIS A 12 -8.24 2.92 14.10
N ARG A 13 -8.56 2.97 12.80
CA ARG A 13 -7.70 2.41 11.76
C ARG A 13 -6.38 3.17 11.68
N PRO A 14 -5.28 2.50 11.30
CA PRO A 14 -4.02 3.17 11.12
C PRO A 14 -4.04 4.03 9.86
N GLU A 15 -3.27 5.12 9.89
CA GLU A 15 -3.07 6.02 8.76
C GLU A 15 -1.58 6.07 8.42
N GLN A 16 -1.26 6.29 7.14
CA GLN A 16 0.14 6.43 6.75
C GLN A 16 0.70 7.74 7.28
N ALA A 17 1.78 7.68 8.05
CA ALA A 17 2.49 8.85 8.56
C ALA A 17 3.20 9.67 7.47
N VAL A 18 3.25 9.15 6.23
CA VAL A 18 3.83 9.87 5.09
C VAL A 18 2.98 11.11 4.79
N GLU A 19 3.56 12.29 5.04
CA GLU A 19 2.97 13.62 4.76
C GLU A 19 2.86 13.95 3.26
N ALA A 20 3.40 13.10 2.38
CA ALA A 20 3.24 13.30 0.94
C ALA A 20 1.75 13.29 0.59
N ALA A 21 1.36 14.16 -0.36
CA ALA A 21 0.07 14.13 -1.03
C ALA A 21 0.29 13.69 -2.47
N PRO A 22 -0.70 13.05 -3.12
CA PRO A 22 -0.62 12.78 -4.55
C PRO A 22 -0.51 14.11 -5.29
N GLU A 23 0.41 14.19 -6.25
CA GLU A 23 0.44 15.31 -7.19
C GLU A 23 -0.81 15.29 -8.07
N THR A 24 -1.17 16.43 -8.66
CA THR A 24 -2.26 16.49 -9.65
C THR A 24 -2.00 15.48 -10.76
N ASN A 25 -3.00 14.65 -11.06
CA ASN A 25 -2.93 13.64 -12.11
C ASN A 25 -2.00 12.43 -11.81
N THR A 26 -1.67 12.20 -10.54
CA THR A 26 -0.99 10.97 -10.13
C THR A 26 -1.83 9.75 -10.52
N THR A 27 -1.23 8.76 -11.17
CA THR A 27 -1.90 7.52 -11.58
C THR A 27 -1.46 6.33 -10.74
N CYS A 28 -2.37 5.37 -10.56
CA CYS A 28 -2.03 4.11 -9.95
C CYS A 28 -1.21 3.26 -10.93
N LEU A 29 0.03 2.92 -10.58
CA LEU A 29 0.92 2.13 -11.45
C LEU A 29 0.45 0.69 -11.73
N ILE A 30 -0.66 0.25 -11.10
CA ILE A 30 -1.21 -1.11 -11.26
C ILE A 30 -2.37 -1.12 -12.25
N CYS A 31 -3.32 -0.18 -12.14
CA CYS A 31 -4.49 -0.11 -13.03
C CYS A 31 -4.42 1.02 -14.06
N LEU A 32 -3.42 1.90 -13.96
CA LEU A 32 -3.19 3.07 -14.81
C LEU A 32 -4.28 4.15 -14.75
N GLU A 33 -5.23 4.02 -13.82
CA GLU A 33 -6.26 5.03 -13.54
C GLU A 33 -5.77 6.07 -12.52
N PRO A 34 -6.30 7.32 -12.55
CA PRO A 34 -5.96 8.36 -11.59
C PRO A 34 -6.21 7.90 -10.15
N VAL A 35 -5.24 8.13 -9.26
CA VAL A 35 -5.51 8.08 -7.82
C VAL A 35 -6.08 9.43 -7.42
N GLY A 36 -7.21 9.44 -6.73
CA GLY A 36 -7.85 10.67 -6.30
C GLY A 36 -6.88 11.60 -5.55
N ASP A 37 -7.14 12.89 -5.63
CA ASP A 37 -6.29 13.99 -5.17
C ASP A 37 -6.33 14.21 -3.65
N LYS A 38 -7.07 13.38 -2.92
CA LYS A 38 -7.19 13.42 -1.46
C LYS A 38 -6.62 12.17 -0.83
N LYS A 39 -5.81 12.35 0.22
CA LYS A 39 -5.37 11.26 1.09
C LYS A 39 -6.59 10.66 1.79
N THR A 40 -6.95 9.44 1.40
CA THR A 40 -8.08 8.68 1.96
C THR A 40 -7.62 7.28 2.32
N HIS A 41 -8.39 6.54 3.12
CA HIS A 41 -8.10 5.13 3.41
C HIS A 41 -7.96 4.27 2.14
N GLY A 42 -8.65 4.66 1.05
CA GLY A 42 -8.63 3.96 -0.23
C GLY A 42 -7.36 4.15 -1.06
N ILE A 43 -6.46 5.04 -0.64
CA ILE A 43 -5.25 5.40 -1.38
C ILE A 43 -4.02 5.13 -0.49
N LEU A 44 -3.02 4.45 -1.04
CA LEU A 44 -1.79 4.11 -0.36
C LEU A 44 -0.57 4.62 -1.14
N VAL A 45 0.46 5.07 -0.43
CA VAL A 45 1.74 5.50 -0.98
C VAL A 45 2.86 4.57 -0.54
N CYS A 46 3.85 4.35 -1.40
CA CYS A 46 5.06 3.65 -1.01
C CYS A 46 5.86 4.48 0.01
N PRO A 47 6.18 3.95 1.20
CA PRO A 47 6.91 4.68 2.23
C PRO A 47 8.38 4.96 1.85
N ALA A 48 8.96 4.09 1.02
CA ALA A 48 10.37 4.17 0.62
C ALA A 48 10.59 5.27 -0.42
N CYS A 49 9.86 5.22 -1.54
CA CYS A 49 10.06 6.20 -2.61
C CYS A 49 9.15 7.42 -2.52
N LYS A 50 8.00 7.35 -1.83
CA LYS A 50 7.03 8.44 -1.68
C LYS A 50 6.39 8.99 -2.97
N HIS A 51 6.78 8.46 -4.14
CA HIS A 51 6.27 8.87 -5.45
C HIS A 51 5.26 7.86 -6.04
N ALA A 52 5.24 6.63 -5.53
CA ALA A 52 4.35 5.60 -6.06
C ALA A 52 3.07 5.53 -5.23
N TRP A 53 1.95 5.83 -5.89
CA TRP A 53 0.61 5.87 -5.30
C TRP A 53 -0.29 4.79 -5.89
N PHE A 54 -1.20 4.27 -5.08
CA PHE A 54 -2.02 3.14 -5.47
C PHE A 54 -3.41 3.16 -4.85
N HIS A 55 -4.38 2.65 -5.59
CA HIS A 55 -5.63 2.19 -5.00
C HIS A 55 -5.36 1.02 -4.05
N ARG A 56 -5.96 1.07 -2.86
CA ARG A 56 -5.87 0.00 -1.85
C ARG A 56 -6.26 -1.36 -2.42
N GLY A 57 -7.33 -1.40 -3.21
CA GLY A 57 -7.78 -2.63 -3.89
C GLY A 57 -6.74 -3.19 -4.87
N CYS A 58 -6.09 -2.32 -5.65
CA CYS A 58 -5.04 -2.72 -6.58
C CYS A 58 -3.83 -3.32 -5.86
N ILE A 59 -3.40 -2.71 -4.75
CA ILE A 59 -2.33 -3.23 -3.91
C ILE A 59 -2.71 -4.56 -3.27
N GLN A 60 -3.94 -4.69 -2.76
CA GLN A 60 -4.41 -5.95 -2.20
C GLN A 60 -4.40 -7.07 -3.24
N GLY A 61 -4.80 -6.77 -4.48
CA GLY A 61 -4.71 -7.71 -5.60
C GLY A 61 -3.28 -8.10 -5.94
N GLN A 62 -2.34 -7.14 -5.99
CA GLN A 62 -0.93 -7.41 -6.20
C GLN A 62 -0.34 -8.28 -5.08
N ALA A 63 -0.60 -7.93 -3.81
CA ALA A 63 -0.12 -8.69 -2.64
C ALA A 63 -0.58 -10.14 -2.69
N VAL A 64 -1.84 -10.40 -3.03
CA VAL A 64 -2.36 -11.76 -3.19
C VAL A 64 -1.62 -12.48 -4.31
N ARG A 65 -1.44 -11.88 -5.49
CA ARG A 65 -0.77 -12.52 -6.63
C ARG A 65 0.71 -12.82 -6.36
N ASP A 66 1.44 -11.85 -5.84
CA ASP A 66 2.90 -11.92 -5.70
C ASP A 66 3.35 -12.74 -4.48
N GLY A 67 2.51 -12.80 -3.43
CA GLY A 67 2.87 -13.40 -2.15
C GLY A 67 4.06 -12.71 -1.46
N ILE A 68 4.43 -13.20 -0.28
CA ILE A 68 5.45 -12.53 0.55
C ILE A 68 6.84 -12.47 -0.10
N ALA A 69 7.19 -13.45 -0.94
CA ALA A 69 8.49 -13.51 -1.60
C ALA A 69 8.61 -12.53 -2.79
N GLY A 70 7.48 -12.20 -3.43
CA GLY A 70 7.42 -11.37 -4.62
C GLY A 70 6.97 -9.94 -4.36
N PHE A 71 6.20 -9.70 -3.30
CA PHE A 71 5.54 -8.43 -3.06
C PHE A 71 6.54 -7.31 -2.76
N ARG A 72 6.53 -6.29 -3.63
CA ARG A 72 7.46 -5.16 -3.61
C ARG A 72 6.84 -3.97 -4.30
N CYS A 73 7.37 -2.77 -4.05
CA CYS A 73 6.91 -1.58 -4.75
C CYS A 73 7.14 -1.74 -6.28
N PRO A 74 6.11 -1.55 -7.13
CA PRO A 74 6.28 -1.59 -8.58
C PRO A 74 7.28 -0.57 -9.13
N LEU A 75 7.47 0.57 -8.45
CA LEU A 75 8.37 1.64 -8.88
C LEU A 75 9.82 1.43 -8.41
N CYS A 76 10.06 1.47 -7.10
CA CYS A 76 11.42 1.43 -6.54
C CYS A 76 11.90 0.04 -6.19
N ARG A 77 11.06 -1.00 -6.31
CA ARG A 77 11.36 -2.40 -5.97
C ARG A 77 11.76 -2.65 -4.52
N ASP A 78 11.49 -1.72 -3.60
CA ASP A 78 11.70 -1.91 -2.16
C ASP A 78 10.94 -3.15 -1.64
N ARG A 79 11.65 -3.98 -0.87
CA ARG A 79 11.17 -5.27 -0.34
C ARG A 79 11.05 -5.28 1.20
N ASP A 80 11.40 -4.18 1.86
CA ASP A 80 11.49 -4.12 3.32
C ASP A 80 10.45 -3.15 3.89
N ALA A 81 10.61 -1.86 3.61
CA ALA A 81 9.73 -0.81 4.12
C ALA A 81 8.33 -0.92 3.49
N PHE A 82 8.25 -1.21 2.20
CA PHE A 82 6.99 -1.27 1.47
C PHE A 82 6.08 -2.40 1.97
N PRO A 83 6.49 -3.68 1.99
CA PRO A 83 5.62 -4.74 2.53
C PRO A 83 5.24 -4.51 4.00
N SER A 84 6.16 -4.01 4.83
CA SER A 84 5.93 -3.73 6.25
C SER A 84 4.86 -2.66 6.47
N GLU A 85 4.92 -1.56 5.72
CA GLU A 85 3.90 -0.52 5.75
C GLU A 85 2.56 -1.03 5.23
N MET A 86 2.55 -1.78 4.12
CA MET A 86 1.32 -2.32 3.55
C MET A 86 0.63 -3.27 4.54
N LEU A 87 1.38 -4.12 5.25
CA LEU A 87 0.84 -4.97 6.33
C LEU A 87 0.22 -4.14 7.46
N THR A 88 0.93 -3.09 7.90
CA THR A 88 0.44 -2.16 8.94
C THR A 88 -0.85 -1.48 8.49
N MET A 89 -0.93 -1.11 7.21
CA MET A 89 -2.13 -0.56 6.60
C MET A 89 -3.23 -1.59 6.35
N GLY A 90 -3.06 -2.86 6.72
CA GLY A 90 -4.08 -3.91 6.62
C GLY A 90 -4.17 -4.59 5.24
N ILE A 91 -3.11 -4.51 4.43
CA ILE A 91 -2.99 -5.30 3.20
C ILE A 91 -2.55 -6.72 3.56
N ARG A 92 -3.33 -7.72 3.16
CA ARG A 92 -2.99 -9.13 3.40
C ARG A 92 -2.00 -9.63 2.35
N ILE A 93 -0.88 -10.19 2.79
CA ILE A 93 0.14 -10.81 1.92
C ILE A 93 0.26 -12.30 2.29
N PRO A 94 -0.15 -13.24 1.44
CA PRO A 94 -0.05 -14.67 1.71
C PRO A 94 1.40 -15.19 1.59
N PHE A 95 1.73 -16.21 2.38
CA PHE A 95 2.83 -17.10 2.09
C PHE A 95 2.39 -18.01 0.93
N ARG A 96 3.11 -17.97 -0.20
CA ARG A 96 2.88 -18.81 -1.39
C ARG A 96 4.16 -19.52 -1.74
#